data_AF-A0AAW6YGA5-F1
#
_entry.id   AF-A0AAW6YGA5-F1
#
_cell.length_a   1.000
_cell.length_b   1.000
_cell.length_c   1.000
_cell.angle_alpha   90.00
_cell.angle_beta   90.00
_cell.angle_gamma   90.00
#
_symmetry.space_group_name_H-M   'P 1'
#
loop_
_entity.id
_entity.type
_entity.pdbx_description
1 polymer ?
#
loop_
_entity_poly.entity_id
_entity_poly.type
_entity_poly.pdbx_seq_one_letter_code
_entity_poly.pdbx_strand_id
1 'polypeptide(L)'
;PNRAVQEGEIDMNAMQHVAYLLDYNKNNNADLVPIGYTYISAMVVYSDTVKDLKDLPQNAKVAIPNDATNGGRALLLLEQAGVLEIDDNAGITPTVKDIT
;
A
#
# COMPACT_ATOMS: atom_id res chain seq x y z
N PRO A 1 -1.27 10.01 12.60
CA PRO A 1 -1.67 11.39 12.25
C PRO A 1 -3.17 11.59 12.07
N ASN A 2 -3.88 10.65 11.43
CA ASN A 2 -5.35 10.73 11.31
C ASN A 2 -6.07 10.80 12.66
N ARG A 3 -5.70 9.93 13.60
CA ARG A 3 -6.23 9.98 14.97
C ARG A 3 -6.06 11.34 15.63
N ALA A 4 -4.87 11.94 15.53
CA ALA A 4 -4.61 13.26 16.10
C ALA A 4 -5.47 14.37 15.46
N VAL A 5 -5.78 14.28 14.16
CA VAL A 5 -6.76 15.19 13.51
C VAL A 5 -8.16 14.92 14.04
N GLN A 6 -8.57 13.66 14.10
CA GLN A 6 -9.89 13.23 14.58
C GLN A 6 -10.13 13.63 16.05
N GLU A 7 -9.09 13.59 16.89
CA GLU A 7 -9.13 13.97 18.31
C GLU A 7 -8.92 15.49 18.52
N GLY A 8 -8.66 16.26 17.45
CA GLY A 8 -8.46 17.71 17.52
C GLY A 8 -7.11 18.14 18.10
N GLU A 9 -6.11 17.24 18.16
CA GLU A 9 -4.76 17.55 18.62
C GLU A 9 -3.95 18.33 17.56
N ILE A 10 -4.26 18.14 16.28
CA ILE A 10 -3.69 18.87 15.15
C ILE A 10 -4.78 19.22 14.13
N ASP A 11 -4.65 20.35 13.43
CA ASP A 11 -5.68 20.79 12.47
C ASP A 11 -5.71 19.98 11.18
N MET A 12 -4.54 19.51 10.72
CA MET A 12 -4.40 18.80 9.45
C MET A 12 -3.13 17.95 9.39
N ASN A 13 -3.09 16.99 8.46
CA ASN A 13 -1.90 16.22 8.13
C ASN A 13 -1.74 16.05 6.60
N ALA A 14 -0.51 15.82 6.15
CA ALA A 14 -0.17 15.55 4.74
C ALA A 14 0.79 14.36 4.66
N MET A 15 0.26 13.13 4.76
CA MET A 15 1.09 11.91 4.85
C MET A 15 0.60 10.71 4.04
N GLN A 16 -0.59 10.78 3.44
CA GLN A 16 -1.31 9.60 2.95
C GLN A 16 -1.90 9.81 1.55
N HIS A 17 -2.16 8.72 0.85
CA HIS A 17 -2.97 8.71 -0.36
C HIS A 17 -4.45 8.45 -0.04
N VAL A 18 -5.32 8.74 -1.01
CA VAL A 18 -6.78 8.66 -0.85
C VAL A 18 -7.25 7.28 -0.40
N ALA A 19 -6.71 6.19 -0.95
CA ALA A 19 -7.12 4.83 -0.57
C ALA A 19 -6.91 4.57 0.93
N TYR A 20 -5.80 5.03 1.51
CA TYR A 20 -5.50 4.84 2.93
C TYR A 20 -6.45 5.68 3.80
N LEU A 21 -6.77 6.91 3.39
CA LEU A 21 -7.73 7.75 4.10
C LEU A 21 -9.13 7.10 4.15
N LEU A 22 -9.60 6.56 3.02
CA LEU A 22 -10.89 5.88 2.93
C LEU A 22 -10.93 4.61 3.79
N ASP A 23 -9.85 3.81 3.79
CA ASP A 23 -9.73 2.65 4.67
C ASP A 23 -9.69 3.04 6.15
N TYR A 24 -8.93 4.09 6.50
CA TYR A 24 -8.89 4.63 7.85
C TYR A 24 -10.28 5.06 8.32
N ASN A 25 -11.00 5.84 7.52
CA ASN A 25 -12.36 6.30 7.85
C ASN A 25 -13.32 5.14 8.09
N LYS A 26 -13.31 4.14 7.20
CA LYS A 26 -14.11 2.91 7.32
C LYS A 26 -13.83 2.17 8.62
N ASN A 27 -12.57 2.06 9.02
CA ASN A 27 -12.16 1.23 10.15
C ASN A 27 -12.14 1.98 11.50
N ASN A 28 -12.20 3.32 11.52
CA ASN A 28 -12.05 4.13 12.74
C ASN A 28 -13.24 5.05 13.02
N ASN A 29 -14.37 4.85 12.33
CA ASN A 29 -15.56 5.71 12.43
C ASN A 29 -15.18 7.21 12.35
N ALA A 30 -14.34 7.52 11.37
CA ALA A 30 -13.86 8.88 11.12
C ALA A 30 -14.44 9.39 9.80
N ASP A 31 -14.55 10.71 9.69
CA ASP A 31 -15.10 11.42 8.53
C ASP A 31 -14.07 12.41 7.94
N LEU A 32 -12.77 12.10 8.09
CA LEU A 32 -11.69 12.94 7.60
C LEU A 32 -11.77 13.09 6.08
N VAL A 33 -11.64 14.31 5.57
CA VAL A 33 -11.74 14.62 4.14
C VAL A 33 -10.43 15.17 3.58
N PRO A 34 -10.09 14.88 2.31
CA PRO A 34 -8.97 15.54 1.66
C PRO A 34 -9.31 17.00 1.37
N ILE A 35 -8.42 17.91 1.74
CA ILE A 35 -8.55 19.36 1.44
C ILE A 35 -7.66 19.81 0.27
N GLY A 36 -6.77 18.93 -0.20
CA GLY A 36 -5.86 19.18 -1.31
C GLY A 36 -4.98 17.98 -1.61
N TYR A 37 -4.41 17.94 -2.83
CA TYR A 37 -3.45 16.94 -3.27
C TYR A 37 -2.07 17.58 -3.38
N THR A 38 -1.04 16.93 -2.84
CA THR A 38 0.34 17.41 -2.90
C THR A 38 1.13 16.62 -3.94
N TYR A 39 1.82 15.58 -3.51
CA TYR A 39 2.58 14.66 -4.35
C TYR A 39 2.40 13.24 -3.83
N ILE A 40 2.62 12.26 -4.70
CA ILE A 40 2.69 10.85 -4.34
C ILE A 40 4.10 10.36 -4.58
N SER A 41 4.69 9.72 -3.57
CA SER A 41 5.96 9.02 -3.79
C SER A 41 5.71 7.76 -4.60
N ALA A 42 6.58 7.51 -5.58
CA ALA A 42 6.64 6.22 -6.24
C ALA A 42 6.95 5.14 -5.19
N MET A 43 6.24 4.01 -5.28
CA MET A 43 6.59 2.80 -4.54
C MET A 43 7.63 2.06 -5.39
N VAL A 44 8.74 1.69 -4.78
CA VAL A 44 9.89 1.08 -5.47
C VAL A 44 10.32 -0.15 -4.67
N VAL A 45 10.74 -1.20 -5.37
CA VAL A 45 11.32 -2.39 -4.74
C VAL A 45 12.82 -2.16 -4.53
N TYR A 46 13.30 -2.45 -3.34
CA TYR A 46 14.72 -2.34 -2.97
C TYR A 46 15.26 -3.72 -2.59
N SER A 47 16.56 -3.94 -2.79
CA SER A 47 17.23 -5.17 -2.40
C SER A 47 18.70 -4.91 -2.09
N ASP A 48 19.19 -5.56 -1.02
CA ASP A 48 20.61 -5.63 -0.69
C ASP A 48 21.30 -6.87 -1.29
N THR A 49 20.52 -7.82 -1.82
CA THR A 49 21.01 -9.17 -2.19
C THR A 49 20.93 -9.48 -3.68
N VAL A 50 20.03 -8.83 -4.41
CA VAL A 50 19.85 -8.97 -5.87
C VAL A 50 19.81 -7.60 -6.53
N LYS A 51 20.27 -7.51 -7.79
CA LYS A 51 20.30 -6.25 -8.54
C LYS A 51 19.07 -6.07 -9.43
N ASP A 52 18.54 -7.17 -9.96
CA ASP A 52 17.34 -7.18 -10.79
C ASP A 52 16.31 -8.17 -10.21
N LEU A 53 15.02 -7.88 -10.41
CA LEU A 53 13.93 -8.77 -9.95
C LEU A 53 13.95 -10.15 -10.62
N LYS A 54 14.48 -10.24 -11.84
CA LYS A 54 14.69 -11.51 -12.56
C LYS A 54 15.69 -12.45 -11.86
N ASP A 55 16.53 -11.91 -10.97
CA ASP A 55 17.54 -12.67 -10.24
C ASP A 55 17.01 -13.21 -8.90
N LEU A 56 15.71 -13.00 -8.60
CA LEU A 56 15.10 -13.53 -7.39
C LEU A 56 15.18 -15.07 -7.38
N PRO A 57 15.74 -15.67 -6.31
CA PRO A 57 15.76 -17.13 -6.20
C PRO A 57 14.34 -17.66 -5.99
N GLN A 58 14.12 -18.92 -6.37
CA GLN A 58 12.87 -19.60 -6.04
C GLN A 58 12.61 -19.54 -4.53
N ASN A 59 11.37 -19.26 -4.15
CA ASN A 59 10.95 -19.07 -2.75
C ASN A 59 11.66 -17.89 -2.04
N ALA A 60 12.09 -16.87 -2.79
CA ALA A 60 12.56 -15.62 -2.21
C ALA A 60 11.54 -15.04 -1.22
N LYS A 61 12.04 -14.39 -0.17
CA LYS A 61 11.20 -13.67 0.79
C LYS A 61 11.20 -12.19 0.44
N VAL A 62 10.02 -11.65 0.17
CA VAL A 62 9.81 -10.23 -0.10
C VAL A 62 9.00 -9.64 1.05
N ALA A 63 9.53 -8.59 1.69
CA ALA A 63 8.80 -7.85 2.71
C ALA A 63 7.85 -6.86 2.03
N ILE A 64 6.60 -6.82 2.50
CA ILE A 64 5.57 -5.88 2.02
C ILE A 64 4.94 -5.15 3.21
N PRO A 65 4.33 -3.97 2.99
CA PRO A 65 3.51 -3.30 4.00
C PRO A 65 2.37 -4.19 4.50
N ASN A 66 1.96 -4.00 5.75
CA ASN A 66 0.96 -4.84 6.41
C ASN A 66 -0.45 -4.24 6.44
N ASP A 67 -0.63 -2.96 6.07
CA ASP A 67 -1.96 -2.38 5.89
C ASP A 67 -2.57 -2.77 4.54
N ALA A 68 -3.90 -2.84 4.46
CA ALA A 68 -4.62 -3.36 3.29
C ALA A 68 -4.26 -2.60 1.99
N THR A 69 -4.10 -1.28 2.08
CA THR A 69 -3.93 -0.44 0.90
C THR A 69 -2.51 -0.46 0.37
N ASN A 70 -1.49 -0.37 1.25
CA ASN A 70 -0.10 -0.42 0.81
C ASN A 70 0.36 -1.86 0.56
N GLY A 71 -0.15 -2.84 1.31
CA GLY A 71 0.10 -4.25 1.06
C GLY A 71 -0.43 -4.68 -0.31
N GLY A 72 -1.67 -4.31 -0.62
CA GLY A 72 -2.26 -4.54 -1.94
C GLY A 72 -1.49 -3.84 -3.07
N ARG A 73 -1.13 -2.56 -2.87
CA ARG A 73 -0.30 -1.82 -3.84
C ARG A 73 1.07 -2.47 -4.08
N ALA A 74 1.68 -3.05 -3.04
CA ALA A 74 2.94 -3.77 -3.18
C ALA A 74 2.80 -5.08 -3.97
N LEU A 75 1.71 -5.83 -3.76
CA LEU A 75 1.44 -7.05 -4.53
C LEU A 75 1.20 -6.74 -6.01
N LEU A 76 0.39 -5.73 -6.31
CA LEU A 76 0.15 -5.27 -7.68
C LEU A 76 1.43 -4.76 -8.36
N LEU A 77 2.34 -4.12 -7.60
CA LEU A 77 3.65 -3.71 -8.14
C LEU A 77 4.51 -4.93 -8.51
N LEU A 78 4.50 -5.98 -7.69
CA LEU A 78 5.24 -7.21 -7.96
C LEU A 78 4.67 -7.99 -9.15
N GLU A 79 3.34 -7.98 -9.29
CA GLU A 79 2.65 -8.50 -10.48
C GLU A 79 3.06 -7.75 -11.74
N GLN A 80 3.00 -6.41 -11.72
CA GLN A 80 3.44 -5.58 -12.84
C GLN A 80 4.90 -5.80 -13.22
N ALA A 81 5.73 -6.21 -12.25
CA ALA A 81 7.13 -6.55 -12.46
C ALA A 81 7.36 -8.01 -12.90
N GLY A 82 6.31 -8.81 -13.05
CA GLY A 82 6.37 -10.21 -13.48
C GLY A 82 6.91 -11.19 -12.43
N VAL A 83 6.84 -10.82 -11.15
CA VAL A 83 7.35 -11.64 -10.03
C VAL A 83 6.33 -12.68 -9.56
N LEU A 84 5.05 -12.36 -9.67
CA LEU A 84 3.90 -13.16 -9.24
C LEU A 84 2.68 -12.80 -10.10
N GLU A 85 1.58 -13.55 -9.99
CA GLU A 85 0.28 -13.17 -10.54
C GLU A 85 -0.78 -13.07 -9.43
N ILE A 86 -1.74 -12.16 -9.60
CA ILE A 86 -2.85 -11.94 -8.68
C ILE A 86 -4.16 -12.29 -9.40
N ASP A 87 -5.12 -12.85 -8.66
CA ASP A 87 -6.49 -13.03 -9.17
C ASP A 87 -7.08 -11.66 -9.57
N ASP A 88 -7.45 -11.50 -10.84
CA ASP A 88 -8.05 -10.28 -11.39
C ASP A 88 -9.27 -9.78 -10.59
N ASN A 89 -9.95 -10.66 -9.86
CA ASN A 89 -11.12 -10.33 -9.05
C ASN A 89 -10.76 -9.73 -7.68
N ALA A 90 -9.48 -9.72 -7.28
CA ALA A 90 -9.03 -9.22 -5.98
C ALA A 90 -9.03 -7.68 -5.86
N GLY A 91 -9.16 -6.97 -7.00
CA GLY A 91 -9.29 -5.51 -7.03
C GLY A 91 -8.02 -4.77 -6.60
N ILE A 92 -8.18 -3.63 -5.93
CA ILE A 92 -7.05 -2.72 -5.61
C ILE A 92 -6.39 -3.00 -4.24
N THR A 93 -6.92 -3.92 -3.46
CA THR A 93 -6.38 -4.32 -2.15
C THR A 93 -6.23 -5.86 -2.06
N PRO A 94 -5.51 -6.50 -2.99
CA PRO A 94 -5.25 -7.93 -2.90
C PRO A 94 -4.46 -8.26 -1.63
N THR A 95 -4.57 -9.50 -1.21
CA THR A 95 -3.81 -10.09 -0.11
C THR A 95 -2.95 -11.24 -0.64
N VAL A 96 -2.06 -11.76 0.21
CA VAL A 96 -1.24 -12.93 -0.14
C VAL A 96 -2.05 -14.18 -0.47
N LYS A 97 -3.35 -14.22 -0.11
CA LYS A 97 -4.25 -15.33 -0.44
C LYS A 97 -4.75 -15.28 -1.89
N ASP A 98 -4.59 -14.15 -2.54
CA ASP A 98 -5.08 -13.89 -3.89
C ASP A 98 -3.99 -14.11 -4.96
N ILE A 99 -2.82 -14.63 -4.57
CA ILE A 99 -1.73 -15.00 -5.48
C ILE A 99 -2.06 -16.34 -6.16
N THR A 100 -1.92 -16.42 -7.49
CA THR A 100 -2.22 -17.60 -8.30
C THR A 100 -1.01 -18.30 -8.88
#